data_AF-R5P379-F1
#
_entry.id   AF-R5P379-F1
#
_cell.length_a   1.000
_cell.length_b   1.000
_cell.length_c   1.000
_cell.angle_alpha   90.00
_cell.angle_beta   90.00
_cell.angle_gamma   90.00
#
_symmetry.space_group_name_H-M   'P 1'
#
loop_
_entity.id
_entity.type
_entity.pdbx_description
1 polymer ?
#
loop_
_entity_poly.entity_id
_entity_poly.type
_entity_poly.pdbx_seq_one_letter_code
_entity_poly.pdbx_strand_id
1 'polypeptide(L)'
;MKKTLSAFLTGLLFLFSACSSDNGGDKDDVTLETISAKWNVSGQSNYESFEFNKSGNYIVVAKSEVRSEDNNTVTFGTYTIKDNVITMSDFGKLTVTDISSNTINFTLTLNNSSDAVNVSASKQPEVANTTKTELLCRTWISTGEPVDGLDGSITEEGIIVIFSQAGTYLVYNDDFVDGVGLAQWKWKGNNENEFYYSWGNWNDNWENTRVVIHELTKDKMVVVEKFPDEDDEITVLKPLENL
;
A
#
# COMPACT_ATOMS: atom_id res chain seq x y z
N MET A 1 -10.37 -81.07 8.08
CA MET A 1 -9.69 -80.52 6.90
C MET A 1 -9.06 -79.19 7.33
N LYS A 2 -7.71 -79.10 7.31
CA LYS A 2 -6.79 -77.92 7.47
C LYS A 2 -6.92 -77.11 8.80
N LYS A 3 -6.05 -77.26 9.81
CA LYS A 3 -4.64 -76.74 10.00
C LYS A 3 -4.57 -75.20 9.83
N THR A 4 -3.98 -74.33 10.66
CA THR A 4 -2.99 -74.34 11.78
C THR A 4 -2.92 -72.88 12.31
N LEU A 5 -2.85 -72.61 13.61
CA LEU A 5 -1.67 -72.29 14.44
C LEU A 5 -0.86 -71.01 14.09
N SER A 6 -0.80 -70.09 15.08
CA SER A 6 0.21 -69.07 15.46
C SER A 6 0.93 -68.20 14.44
N ALA A 7 1.03 -66.89 14.73
CA ALA A 7 2.30 -66.25 15.11
C ALA A 7 2.10 -64.80 15.59
N PHE A 8 2.71 -64.51 16.74
CA PHE A 8 3.07 -63.19 17.25
C PHE A 8 4.30 -62.70 16.46
N LEU A 9 4.30 -61.47 15.93
CA LEU A 9 5.55 -60.87 15.45
C LEU A 9 5.56 -59.36 15.72
N THR A 10 6.36 -59.02 16.71
CA THR A 10 6.84 -57.69 17.08
C THR A 10 7.64 -57.11 15.91
N GLY A 11 7.17 -56.01 15.33
CA GLY A 11 7.84 -55.26 14.27
C GLY A 11 8.31 -53.91 14.77
N LEU A 12 9.58 -53.87 15.14
CA LEU A 12 10.37 -52.68 15.51
C LEU A 12 10.35 -51.67 14.34
N LEU A 13 9.63 -50.54 14.48
CA LEU A 13 9.76 -49.44 13.52
C LEU A 13 11.01 -48.61 13.87
N PHE A 14 11.97 -48.64 12.94
CA PHE A 14 13.15 -47.79 12.98
C PHE A 14 12.76 -46.31 12.88
N LEU A 15 13.24 -45.54 13.85
CA LEU A 15 13.28 -44.09 13.82
C LEU A 15 14.26 -43.65 12.72
N PHE A 16 13.76 -43.23 11.56
CA PHE A 16 14.52 -42.35 10.69
C PHE A 16 14.38 -40.93 11.25
N SER A 17 15.31 -40.56 12.13
CA SER A 17 15.56 -39.15 12.44
C SER A 17 16.25 -38.55 11.22
N ALA A 18 15.47 -38.08 10.24
CA ALA A 18 15.97 -37.19 9.21
C ALA A 18 16.18 -35.82 9.85
N CYS A 19 17.39 -35.61 10.38
CA CYS A 19 17.89 -34.28 10.69
C CYS A 19 18.14 -33.58 9.36
N SER A 20 17.14 -32.88 8.82
CA SER A 20 17.42 -31.80 7.87
C SER A 20 17.97 -30.65 8.70
N SER A 21 19.25 -30.36 8.52
CA SER A 21 19.86 -29.13 8.97
C SER A 21 19.18 -27.96 8.25
N ASP A 22 18.09 -27.47 8.82
CA ASP A 22 17.39 -26.31 8.31
C ASP A 22 18.08 -25.05 8.84
N ASN A 23 19.08 -24.60 8.09
CA ASN A 23 19.58 -23.23 8.16
C ASN A 23 18.92 -22.45 7.02
N GLY A 24 17.59 -22.39 7.00
CA GLY A 24 16.82 -21.46 6.21
C GLY A 24 16.21 -20.44 7.15
N GLY A 25 16.65 -19.17 7.09
CA GLY A 25 15.83 -18.10 7.66
C GLY A 25 14.50 -18.10 6.91
N ASP A 26 13.39 -18.07 7.65
CA ASP A 26 12.04 -18.04 7.07
C ASP A 26 11.96 -16.94 6.02
N LYS A 27 11.85 -17.34 4.75
CA LYS A 27 11.52 -16.45 3.65
C LYS A 27 10.03 -16.51 3.47
N ASP A 28 9.38 -15.36 3.53
CA ASP A 28 7.94 -15.30 3.30
C ASP A 28 7.64 -15.44 1.80
N ASP A 29 6.53 -16.11 1.47
CA ASP A 29 6.03 -16.13 0.11
C ASP A 29 5.58 -14.73 -0.33
N VAL A 30 5.74 -14.42 -1.62
CA VAL A 30 5.24 -13.15 -2.19
C VAL A 30 3.73 -13.27 -2.37
N THR A 31 2.99 -12.55 -1.55
CA THR A 31 1.53 -12.52 -1.52
C THR A 31 1.06 -11.08 -1.42
N LEU A 32 -0.24 -10.85 -1.62
CA LEU A 32 -0.85 -9.54 -1.40
C LEU A 32 -0.58 -9.03 0.02
N GLU A 33 -0.64 -9.91 1.01
CA GLU A 33 -0.45 -9.58 2.42
C GLU A 33 1.00 -9.21 2.73
N THR A 34 1.97 -9.95 2.19
CA THR A 34 3.39 -9.73 2.48
C THR A 34 3.95 -8.53 1.74
N ILE A 35 3.45 -8.21 0.54
CA ILE A 35 3.93 -7.05 -0.24
C ILE A 35 3.26 -5.73 0.13
N SER A 36 2.02 -5.77 0.64
CA SER A 36 1.22 -4.56 0.92
C SER A 36 1.82 -3.75 2.06
N ALA A 37 2.69 -2.82 1.70
CA ALA A 37 3.37 -1.90 2.58
C ALA A 37 4.05 -0.81 1.75
N LYS A 38 4.54 0.23 2.43
CA LYS A 38 5.55 1.12 1.89
C LYS A 38 6.94 0.61 2.22
N TRP A 39 7.77 0.46 1.19
CA TRP A 39 9.14 -0.03 1.24
C TRP A 39 10.09 1.12 0.92
N ASN A 40 10.81 1.60 1.92
CA ASN A 40 11.79 2.67 1.79
C ASN A 40 13.12 2.12 1.28
N VAL A 41 13.52 2.62 0.11
CA VAL A 41 14.72 2.15 -0.59
C VAL A 41 15.97 2.64 0.14
N SER A 42 16.90 1.71 0.35
CA SER A 42 18.20 1.98 0.95
C SER A 42 19.31 2.00 -0.12
N GLY A 43 20.43 2.66 0.19
CA GLY A 43 21.63 2.64 -0.65
C GLY A 43 21.58 3.54 -1.89
N GLN A 44 22.43 3.21 -2.87
CA GLN A 44 22.61 3.95 -4.11
C GLN A 44 21.60 3.45 -5.16
N SER A 45 20.38 3.97 -5.08
CA SER A 45 19.30 3.72 -6.04
C SER A 45 18.67 5.05 -6.45
N ASN A 46 18.15 5.12 -7.68
CA ASN A 46 17.39 6.26 -8.19
C ASN A 46 15.98 6.34 -7.58
N TYR A 47 15.58 5.37 -6.78
CA TYR A 47 14.28 5.31 -6.14
C TYR A 47 14.36 5.64 -4.65
N GLU A 48 13.31 6.27 -4.14
CA GLU A 48 13.11 6.53 -2.71
C GLU A 48 12.22 5.47 -2.06
N SER A 49 11.11 5.12 -2.71
CA SER A 49 10.18 4.14 -2.16
C SER A 49 9.36 3.44 -3.23
N PHE A 50 8.92 2.24 -2.87
CA PHE A 50 7.91 1.46 -3.56
C PHE A 50 6.81 1.15 -2.56
N GLU A 51 5.56 1.43 -2.90
CA GLU A 51 4.43 1.17 -2.03
C GLU A 51 3.38 0.38 -2.79
N PHE A 52 2.85 -0.66 -2.15
CA PHE A 52 1.80 -1.51 -2.68
C PHE A 52 0.66 -1.58 -1.68
N ASN A 53 -0.57 -1.64 -2.17
CA ASN A 53 -1.74 -1.81 -1.32
C ASN A 53 -2.58 -3.03 -1.70
N LYS A 54 -3.48 -3.42 -0.80
CA LYS A 54 -4.36 -4.58 -1.00
C LYS A 54 -5.44 -4.35 -2.07
N SER A 55 -5.68 -3.10 -2.45
CA SER A 55 -6.53 -2.73 -3.57
C SER A 55 -5.86 -2.96 -4.93
N GLY A 56 -4.61 -3.43 -4.99
CA GLY A 56 -3.91 -3.74 -6.24
C GLY A 56 -3.26 -2.54 -6.92
N ASN A 57 -3.02 -1.46 -6.18
CA ASN A 57 -2.32 -0.30 -6.67
C ASN A 57 -0.90 -0.20 -6.15
N TYR A 58 -0.02 0.41 -6.96
CA TYR A 58 1.34 0.73 -6.57
C TYR A 58 1.61 2.24 -6.64
N ILE A 59 2.57 2.70 -5.83
CA ILE A 59 3.15 4.04 -5.88
C ILE A 59 4.68 3.87 -5.92
N VAL A 60 5.35 4.46 -6.91
CA VAL A 60 6.81 4.55 -6.96
C VAL A 60 7.22 6.00 -6.84
N VAL A 61 8.14 6.29 -5.94
CA VAL A 61 8.75 7.61 -5.80
C VAL A 61 10.20 7.51 -6.25
N ALA A 62 10.53 8.22 -7.33
CA ALA A 62 11.90 8.36 -7.84
C ALA A 62 12.54 9.65 -7.31
N LYS A 63 13.85 9.59 -7.02
CA LYS A 63 14.64 10.74 -6.61
C LYS A 63 14.77 11.70 -7.77
N SER A 64 14.61 13.00 -7.50
CA SER A 64 14.97 14.04 -8.46
C SER A 64 16.47 13.96 -8.81
N GLU A 65 16.81 14.03 -10.11
CA GLU A 65 18.21 14.17 -10.57
C GLU A 65 18.78 15.57 -10.25
N VAL A 66 17.92 16.54 -9.92
CA VAL A 66 18.29 17.92 -9.64
C VAL A 66 18.19 18.18 -8.14
N ARG A 67 19.34 18.30 -7.46
CA ARG A 67 19.46 18.53 -6.00
C ARG A 67 18.80 19.80 -5.45
N SER A 68 18.29 20.70 -6.30
CA SER A 68 17.77 22.02 -5.91
C SER A 68 16.25 22.15 -5.92
N GLU A 69 15.52 21.10 -6.28
CA GLU A 69 14.06 21.10 -6.30
C GLU A 69 13.56 19.83 -5.61
N ASP A 70 12.63 19.96 -4.65
CA ASP A 70 11.93 18.85 -3.97
C ASP A 70 10.94 18.12 -4.92
N ASN A 71 11.29 17.98 -6.19
CA ASN A 71 10.43 17.49 -7.26
C ASN A 71 10.68 15.99 -7.50
N ASN A 72 10.39 15.17 -6.49
CA ASN A 72 10.37 13.73 -6.68
C ASN A 72 9.31 13.34 -7.72
N THR A 73 9.65 12.44 -8.64
CA THR A 73 8.68 11.94 -9.61
C THR A 73 7.87 10.83 -8.97
N VAL A 74 6.55 11.00 -8.95
CA VAL A 74 5.62 10.00 -8.44
C VAL A 74 5.00 9.27 -9.63
N THR A 75 5.07 7.94 -9.63
CA THR A 75 4.38 7.08 -10.58
C THR A 75 3.34 6.26 -9.84
N PHE A 76 2.12 6.24 -10.37
CA PHE A 76 0.98 5.53 -9.81
C PHE A 76 0.41 4.56 -10.86
N GLY A 77 -0.11 3.43 -10.42
CA GLY A 77 -0.77 2.48 -11.32
C GLY A 77 -1.32 1.25 -10.60
N THR A 78 -1.56 0.18 -11.37
CA THR A 78 -2.04 -1.12 -10.88
C THR A 78 -0.94 -2.16 -10.95
N TYR A 79 -1.06 -3.21 -10.14
CA TYR A 79 -0.12 -4.33 -10.19
C TYR A 79 -0.81 -5.68 -10.07
N THR A 80 -0.12 -6.70 -10.55
CA THR A 80 -0.49 -8.11 -10.36
C THR A 80 0.69 -8.89 -9.82
N ILE A 81 0.40 -9.94 -9.05
CA ILE A 81 1.40 -10.85 -8.49
C ILE A 81 1.25 -12.21 -9.20
N LYS A 82 2.37 -12.75 -9.69
CA LYS A 82 2.47 -14.13 -10.16
C LYS A 82 3.79 -14.71 -9.67
N ASP A 83 3.70 -15.74 -8.84
CA ASP A 83 4.86 -16.32 -8.15
C ASP A 83 5.61 -15.19 -7.39
N ASN A 84 6.91 -15.03 -7.64
CA ASN A 84 7.71 -13.95 -7.06
C ASN A 84 7.80 -12.69 -7.94
N VAL A 85 6.98 -12.58 -8.99
CA VAL A 85 7.02 -11.48 -9.95
C VAL A 85 5.80 -10.57 -9.77
N ILE A 86 6.08 -9.29 -9.53
CA ILE A 86 5.09 -8.22 -9.51
C ILE A 86 5.18 -7.47 -10.83
N THR A 87 4.10 -7.48 -11.61
CA THR A 87 4.01 -6.70 -12.85
C THR A 87 3.24 -5.42 -12.56
N MET A 88 3.87 -4.27 -12.78
CA MET A 88 3.34 -2.92 -12.55
C MET A 88 2.96 -2.30 -13.89
N SER A 89 1.69 -1.90 -14.06
CA SER A 89 1.16 -1.29 -15.29
C SER A 89 2.03 -0.10 -15.72
N ASP A 90 2.41 -0.04 -17.00
CA ASP A 90 3.18 1.06 -17.61
C ASP A 90 4.55 1.40 -16.98
N PHE A 91 4.97 0.71 -15.92
CA PHE A 91 6.25 0.96 -15.24
C PHE A 91 7.28 -0.15 -15.47
N GLY A 92 6.95 -1.40 -15.13
CA GLY A 92 7.93 -2.48 -15.20
C GLY A 92 7.57 -3.73 -14.40
N LYS A 93 8.59 -4.55 -14.16
CA LYS A 93 8.49 -5.79 -13.38
C LYS A 93 9.48 -5.80 -12.24
N LEU A 94 9.00 -6.20 -11.08
CA LEU A 94 9.79 -6.46 -9.89
C LEU A 94 9.83 -7.97 -9.66
N THR A 95 11.02 -8.56 -9.65
CA THR A 95 11.21 -9.96 -9.25
C THR A 95 11.79 -10.00 -7.83
N VAL A 96 10.98 -10.42 -6.86
CA VAL A 96 11.38 -10.51 -5.45
C VAL A 96 12.39 -11.63 -5.30
N THR A 97 13.53 -11.32 -4.69
CA THR A 97 14.59 -12.29 -4.40
C THR A 97 14.58 -12.71 -2.93
N ASP A 98 14.09 -11.84 -2.05
CA ASP A 98 13.97 -12.07 -0.62
C ASP A 98 12.94 -11.12 -0.01
N ILE A 99 12.06 -11.62 0.85
CA ILE A 99 11.12 -10.78 1.61
C ILE A 99 10.95 -11.36 3.02
N SER A 100 10.88 -10.45 3.99
CA SER A 100 10.53 -10.73 5.37
C SER A 100 9.58 -9.66 5.88
N SER A 101 9.10 -9.81 7.12
CA SER A 101 8.27 -8.81 7.83
C SER A 101 8.74 -7.35 7.73
N ASN A 102 10.04 -7.07 7.58
CA ASN A 102 10.58 -5.71 7.63
C ASN A 102 11.53 -5.35 6.48
N THR A 103 11.88 -6.29 5.61
CA THR A 103 12.84 -6.06 4.51
C THR A 103 12.40 -6.72 3.24
N ILE A 104 12.73 -6.12 2.11
CA ILE A 104 12.55 -6.69 0.79
C ILE A 104 13.79 -6.45 -0.08
N ASN A 105 14.17 -7.46 -0.84
CA ASN A 105 15.17 -7.39 -1.89
C ASN A 105 14.54 -7.86 -3.20
N PHE A 106 14.84 -7.14 -4.28
CA PHE A 106 14.30 -7.47 -5.59
C PHE A 106 15.17 -6.96 -6.74
N THR A 107 14.91 -7.47 -7.94
CA THR A 107 15.41 -6.91 -9.19
C THR A 107 14.29 -6.18 -9.92
N LEU A 108 14.53 -4.93 -10.32
CA LEU A 108 13.61 -4.13 -11.12
C LEU A 108 14.05 -4.09 -12.58
N THR A 109 13.12 -4.37 -13.49
CA THR A 109 13.28 -4.18 -14.94
C THR A 109 12.16 -3.27 -15.46
N LEU A 110 12.53 -2.13 -16.02
CA LEU A 110 11.56 -1.16 -16.57
C LEU A 110 11.04 -1.62 -17.94
N ASN A 111 9.81 -1.26 -18.30
CA ASN A 111 9.22 -1.67 -19.59
C ASN A 111 10.03 -1.21 -20.82
N ASN A 112 10.76 -0.11 -20.70
CA ASN A 112 11.59 0.48 -21.75
C ASN A 112 13.08 0.10 -21.65
N SER A 113 13.46 -0.81 -20.75
CA SER A 113 14.85 -1.22 -20.55
C SER A 113 14.97 -2.73 -20.36
N SER A 114 16.04 -3.32 -20.88
CA SER A 114 16.40 -4.72 -20.58
C SER A 114 17.27 -4.84 -19.33
N ASP A 115 17.78 -3.74 -18.80
CA ASP A 115 18.70 -3.76 -17.66
C ASP A 115 17.92 -3.98 -16.36
N ALA A 116 18.44 -4.89 -15.54
CA ALA A 116 17.91 -5.18 -14.21
C ALA A 116 18.72 -4.44 -13.15
N VAL A 117 18.04 -3.75 -12.24
CA VAL A 117 18.64 -3.04 -11.11
C VAL A 117 18.29 -3.76 -9.82
N ASN A 118 19.29 -4.06 -8.99
CA ASN A 118 19.07 -4.61 -7.65
C ASN A 118 18.64 -3.50 -6.69
N VAL A 119 17.57 -3.75 -5.94
CA VAL A 119 17.04 -2.82 -4.95
C VAL A 119 16.83 -3.54 -3.63
N SER A 120 17.25 -2.88 -2.55
CA SER A 120 17.04 -3.30 -1.16
C SER A 120 16.26 -2.22 -0.43
N ALA A 121 15.18 -2.60 0.23
CA ALA A 121 14.29 -1.68 0.93
C ALA A 121 13.83 -2.23 2.28
N SER A 122 13.42 -1.34 3.18
CA SER A 122 12.87 -1.67 4.48
C SER A 122 11.46 -1.14 4.65
N LYS A 123 10.62 -1.87 5.40
CA LYS A 123 9.23 -1.50 5.65
C LYS A 123 9.15 -0.17 6.42
N GLN A 124 8.28 0.74 5.99
CA GLN A 124 7.95 1.96 6.72
C GLN A 124 7.10 1.64 7.96
N PRO A 125 7.32 2.31 9.11
CA PRO A 125 6.42 2.21 10.25
C PRO A 125 4.98 2.59 9.88
N GLU A 126 4.02 1.86 10.44
CA GLU A 126 2.60 2.03 10.16
C GLU A 126 1.86 2.74 11.30
N VAL A 127 0.83 3.49 10.95
CA VAL A 127 -0.21 3.97 11.85
C VAL A 127 -0.90 2.77 12.49
N ALA A 128 -1.35 2.92 13.75
CA ALA A 128 -1.99 1.84 14.50
C ALA A 128 -3.13 1.16 13.71
N ASN A 129 -3.09 -0.17 13.67
CA ASN A 129 -4.09 -0.97 12.99
C ASN A 129 -5.37 -1.08 13.83
N THR A 130 -6.37 -0.26 13.50
CA THR A 130 -7.72 -0.28 14.08
C THR A 130 -8.73 -0.61 13.00
N THR A 131 -9.95 -1.00 13.37
CA THR A 131 -11.02 -1.26 12.40
C THR A 131 -11.26 -0.07 11.48
N LYS A 132 -11.13 1.17 11.97
CA LYS A 132 -11.29 2.37 11.13
C LYS A 132 -10.07 2.62 10.24
N THR A 133 -8.86 2.38 10.73
CA THR A 133 -7.66 2.41 9.88
C THR A 133 -7.77 1.40 8.74
N GLU A 134 -8.22 0.17 9.01
CA GLU A 134 -8.43 -0.87 7.98
C GLU A 134 -9.54 -0.50 6.97
N LEU A 135 -10.59 0.18 7.43
CA LEU A 135 -11.62 0.71 6.55
C LEU A 135 -11.06 1.83 5.68
N LEU A 136 -10.37 2.81 6.25
CA LEU A 136 -9.82 3.96 5.53
C LEU A 136 -8.73 3.56 4.52
N CYS A 137 -7.80 2.69 4.92
CA CYS A 137 -6.57 2.38 4.16
C CYS A 137 -6.82 1.45 2.98
N ARG A 138 -7.31 2.01 1.89
CA ARG A 138 -7.55 1.36 0.59
C ARG A 138 -7.55 2.41 -0.52
N THR A 139 -7.80 1.96 -1.74
CA THR A 139 -8.07 2.86 -2.87
C THR A 139 -9.56 3.20 -2.95
N TRP A 140 -9.84 4.47 -3.10
CA TRP A 140 -11.16 5.06 -3.23
C TRP A 140 -11.28 5.83 -4.53
N ILE A 141 -12.51 6.03 -5.01
CA ILE A 141 -12.82 6.90 -6.14
C ILE A 141 -14.03 7.79 -5.82
N SER A 142 -13.94 9.07 -6.16
CA SER A 142 -15.01 10.04 -5.92
C SER A 142 -16.18 9.79 -6.87
N THR A 143 -17.37 10.10 -6.40
CA THR A 143 -18.64 9.82 -7.11
C THR A 143 -19.34 11.07 -7.64
N GLY A 144 -18.94 12.27 -7.21
CA GLY A 144 -19.65 13.51 -7.55
C GLY A 144 -21.05 13.64 -6.96
N GLU A 145 -21.44 12.75 -6.04
CA GLU A 145 -22.79 12.74 -5.46
C GLU A 145 -22.94 13.76 -4.33
N PRO A 146 -24.04 14.54 -4.28
CA PRO A 146 -24.36 15.38 -3.15
C PRO A 146 -24.82 14.55 -1.94
N VAL A 147 -24.76 15.14 -0.75
CA VAL A 147 -25.20 14.50 0.50
C VAL A 147 -26.25 15.35 1.21
N ASP A 148 -27.43 14.78 1.44
CA ASP A 148 -28.49 15.46 2.18
C ASP A 148 -28.03 15.88 3.58
N GLY A 149 -28.21 17.17 3.89
CA GLY A 149 -27.88 17.74 5.20
C GLY A 149 -26.42 18.14 5.39
N LEU A 150 -25.59 18.07 4.35
CA LEU A 150 -24.26 18.68 4.31
C LEU A 150 -24.24 19.84 3.31
N ASP A 151 -23.65 20.96 3.72
CA ASP A 151 -23.47 22.15 2.89
C ASP A 151 -21.98 22.29 2.53
N GLY A 152 -21.68 22.59 1.26
CA GLY A 152 -20.32 22.68 0.73
C GLY A 152 -20.27 22.51 -0.79
N SER A 153 -19.09 22.72 -1.38
CA SER A 153 -18.82 22.32 -2.76
C SER A 153 -18.74 20.79 -2.86
N ILE A 154 -19.07 20.22 -4.01
CA ILE A 154 -18.98 18.78 -4.23
C ILE A 154 -17.73 18.48 -5.06
N THR A 155 -16.87 17.60 -4.56
CA THR A 155 -15.72 17.11 -5.32
C THR A 155 -16.19 16.39 -6.59
N GLU A 156 -15.55 16.68 -7.71
CA GLU A 156 -15.87 16.06 -9.01
C GLU A 156 -15.75 14.53 -8.98
N GLU A 157 -16.50 13.85 -9.84
CA GLU A 157 -16.42 12.39 -10.02
C GLU A 157 -15.07 11.98 -10.64
N GLY A 158 -14.54 10.82 -10.24
CA GLY A 158 -13.38 10.21 -10.91
C GLY A 158 -12.03 10.48 -10.28
N ILE A 159 -11.97 11.27 -9.21
CA ILE A 159 -10.74 11.48 -8.42
C ILE A 159 -10.44 10.21 -7.63
N ILE A 160 -9.27 9.63 -7.87
CA ILE A 160 -8.77 8.46 -7.15
C ILE A 160 -8.00 8.93 -5.93
N VAL A 161 -8.29 8.31 -4.79
CA VAL A 161 -7.65 8.63 -3.51
C VAL A 161 -7.12 7.36 -2.85
N ILE A 162 -5.89 7.40 -2.34
CA ILE A 162 -5.30 6.29 -1.59
C ILE A 162 -4.92 6.76 -0.21
N PHE A 163 -5.36 5.98 0.77
CA PHE A 163 -4.81 6.04 2.12
C PHE A 163 -4.05 4.75 2.38
N SER A 164 -2.84 4.86 2.92
CA SER A 164 -2.09 3.71 3.40
C SER A 164 -1.81 3.78 4.89
N GLN A 165 -1.59 2.61 5.49
CA GLN A 165 -1.18 2.53 6.89
C GLN A 165 0.21 3.12 7.11
N ALA A 166 1.03 3.27 6.07
CA ALA A 166 2.30 3.99 6.16
C ALA A 166 2.13 5.52 6.29
N GLY A 167 0.89 6.03 6.27
CA GLY A 167 0.57 7.45 6.33
C GLY A 167 0.61 8.14 4.96
N THR A 168 0.60 7.39 3.85
CA THR A 168 0.54 7.98 2.50
C THR A 168 -0.90 8.40 2.18
N TYR A 169 -1.06 9.64 1.71
CA TYR A 169 -2.28 10.18 1.09
C TYR A 169 -1.95 10.53 -0.36
N LEU A 170 -2.51 9.81 -1.32
CA LEU A 170 -2.32 10.12 -2.73
C LEU A 170 -3.65 10.52 -3.36
N VAL A 171 -3.62 11.57 -4.18
CA VAL A 171 -4.73 12.01 -5.01
C VAL A 171 -4.31 11.92 -6.47
N TYR A 172 -5.13 11.30 -7.30
CA TYR A 172 -4.87 11.11 -8.71
C TYR A 172 -6.09 11.48 -9.53
N ASN A 173 -5.86 12.21 -10.61
CA ASN A 173 -6.87 12.50 -11.63
C ASN A 173 -6.15 12.64 -12.98
N ASP A 174 -6.66 11.93 -14.00
CA ASP A 174 -6.13 11.98 -15.37
C ASP A 174 -6.13 13.40 -15.96
N ASP A 175 -7.02 14.28 -15.48
CA ASP A 175 -7.15 15.67 -15.95
C ASP A 175 -6.20 16.65 -15.25
N PHE A 176 -5.48 16.23 -14.20
CA PHE A 176 -4.54 17.11 -13.49
C PHE A 176 -3.24 17.29 -14.29
N VAL A 177 -2.76 18.54 -14.38
CA VAL A 177 -1.52 18.88 -15.11
C VAL A 177 -0.30 18.13 -14.57
N ASP A 178 -0.25 17.91 -13.25
CA ASP A 178 0.79 17.13 -12.58
C ASP A 178 0.37 15.65 -12.37
N GLY A 179 -0.89 15.30 -12.67
CA GLY A 179 -1.49 13.96 -12.65
C GLY A 179 -1.63 13.30 -11.26
N VAL A 180 -0.68 13.54 -10.36
CA VAL A 180 -0.57 12.87 -9.06
C VAL A 180 -0.17 13.88 -7.98
N GLY A 181 -1.00 14.02 -6.95
CA GLY A 181 -0.63 14.66 -5.69
C GLY A 181 -0.21 13.60 -4.66
N LEU A 182 0.98 13.75 -4.08
CA LEU A 182 1.45 12.90 -2.98
C LEU A 182 1.59 13.72 -1.70
N ALA A 183 0.93 13.26 -0.65
CA ALA A 183 0.86 13.88 0.65
C ALA A 183 0.96 12.82 1.75
N GLN A 184 0.90 13.29 2.99
CA GLN A 184 0.90 12.45 4.18
C GLN A 184 -0.36 12.71 4.99
N TRP A 185 -0.89 11.68 5.63
CA TRP A 185 -2.04 11.80 6.54
C TRP A 185 -1.76 11.19 7.91
N LYS A 186 -2.55 11.61 8.90
CA LYS A 186 -2.62 10.97 10.21
C LYS A 186 -3.96 11.23 10.88
N TRP A 187 -4.38 10.34 11.78
CA TRP A 187 -5.54 10.56 12.64
C TRP A 187 -5.38 11.82 13.49
N LYS A 188 -6.48 12.59 13.64
CA LYS A 188 -6.59 13.70 14.58
C LYS A 188 -7.09 13.16 15.92
N GLY A 189 -6.20 13.10 16.91
CA GLY A 189 -6.53 12.53 18.21
C GLY A 189 -6.82 11.04 18.14
N ASN A 190 -7.60 10.52 19.11
CA ASN A 190 -7.77 9.07 19.32
C ASN A 190 -9.17 8.54 18.95
N ASN A 191 -10.08 9.39 18.48
CA ASN A 191 -11.47 8.98 18.16
C ASN A 191 -11.65 8.54 16.70
N GLU A 192 -10.64 8.76 15.86
CA GLU A 192 -10.60 8.34 14.44
C GLU A 192 -11.84 8.80 13.65
N ASN A 193 -12.37 9.98 13.98
CA ASN A 193 -13.47 10.61 13.23
C ASN A 193 -12.97 11.74 12.32
N GLU A 194 -11.69 12.09 12.46
CA GLU A 194 -11.07 13.20 11.77
C GLU A 194 -9.62 12.84 11.47
N PHE A 195 -9.10 13.31 10.35
CA PHE A 195 -7.67 13.20 10.04
C PHE A 195 -7.15 14.53 9.52
N TYR A 196 -5.84 14.70 9.62
CA TYR A 196 -5.11 15.78 8.97
C TYR A 196 -4.35 15.20 7.78
N TYR A 197 -4.13 16.03 6.76
CA TYR A 197 -3.17 15.74 5.71
C TYR A 197 -2.27 16.95 5.43
N SER A 198 -1.10 16.70 4.85
CA SER A 198 -0.17 17.75 4.43
C SER A 198 0.53 17.35 3.13
N TRP A 199 0.56 18.30 2.18
CA TRP A 199 1.34 18.22 0.94
C TRP A 199 2.83 18.47 1.17
N GLY A 200 3.20 19.04 2.32
CA GLY A 200 4.58 19.31 2.72
C GLY A 200 5.13 18.27 3.70
N ASN A 201 6.26 18.59 4.34
CA ASN A 201 6.87 17.71 5.33
C ASN A 201 6.00 17.63 6.61
N TRP A 202 6.12 16.54 7.37
CA TRP A 202 5.43 16.25 8.63
C TRP A 202 5.54 17.35 9.71
N ASN A 203 6.42 18.35 9.55
CA ASN A 203 6.60 19.41 10.53
C ASN A 203 5.81 20.68 10.19
N ASP A 204 5.25 20.76 8.98
CA ASP A 204 4.57 21.96 8.50
C ASP A 204 3.05 21.80 8.61
N ASN A 205 2.50 22.55 9.56
CA ASN A 205 1.13 23.05 9.62
C ASN A 205 -0.02 22.06 9.33
N TRP A 206 -0.01 20.89 9.97
CA TRP A 206 -1.14 19.93 9.96
C TRP A 206 -2.50 20.53 10.29
N GLU A 207 -2.53 21.62 11.06
CA GLU A 207 -3.77 22.21 11.56
C GLU A 207 -4.55 22.98 10.49
N ASN A 208 -3.91 23.28 9.35
CA ASN A 208 -4.53 24.04 8.27
C ASN A 208 -5.63 23.27 7.54
N THR A 209 -5.44 21.95 7.34
CA THR A 209 -6.42 21.16 6.60
C THR A 209 -6.87 19.96 7.42
N ARG A 210 -8.15 19.99 7.78
CA ARG A 210 -8.80 18.97 8.61
C ARG A 210 -9.93 18.34 7.83
N VAL A 211 -9.97 17.02 7.82
CA VAL A 211 -11.04 16.26 7.19
C VAL A 211 -11.90 15.62 8.26
N VAL A 212 -13.21 15.82 8.18
CA VAL A 212 -14.21 15.21 9.07
C VAL A 212 -14.86 14.04 8.36
N ILE A 213 -14.84 12.87 8.99
CA ILE A 213 -15.50 11.67 8.48
C ILE A 213 -16.94 11.64 9.01
N HIS A 214 -17.90 11.73 8.09
CA HIS A 214 -19.33 11.59 8.39
C HIS A 214 -19.81 10.15 8.28
N GLU A 215 -19.24 9.40 7.33
CA GLU A 215 -19.53 7.99 7.13
C GLU A 215 -18.25 7.27 6.70
N LEU A 216 -17.98 6.11 7.29
CA LEU A 216 -16.90 5.22 6.85
C LEU A 216 -17.36 3.78 7.03
N THR A 217 -17.62 3.14 5.90
CA THR A 217 -18.01 1.73 5.82
C THR A 217 -17.12 1.03 4.80
N LYS A 218 -17.31 -0.28 4.63
CA LYS A 218 -16.59 -1.03 3.60
C LYS A 218 -16.94 -0.61 2.16
N ASP A 219 -18.10 0.01 1.96
CA ASP A 219 -18.66 0.31 0.63
C ASP A 219 -18.75 1.81 0.34
N LYS A 220 -18.57 2.66 1.35
CA LYS A 220 -18.78 4.11 1.23
C LYS A 220 -17.98 4.89 2.28
N MET A 221 -17.40 6.00 1.84
CA MET A 221 -16.84 7.03 2.71
C MET A 221 -17.43 8.39 2.34
N VAL A 222 -17.86 9.14 3.36
CA VAL A 222 -18.31 10.53 3.22
C VAL A 222 -17.43 11.39 4.11
N VAL A 223 -16.74 12.33 3.49
CA VAL A 223 -15.86 13.27 4.19
C VAL A 223 -16.21 14.70 3.87
N VAL A 224 -15.89 15.58 4.81
CA VAL A 224 -15.96 17.03 4.61
C VAL A 224 -14.59 17.61 4.94
N GLU A 225 -13.93 18.18 3.93
CA GLU A 225 -12.71 18.97 4.12
C GLU A 225 -13.09 20.35 4.65
N LYS A 226 -12.42 20.76 5.73
CA LYS A 226 -12.62 22.04 6.40
C LYS A 226 -11.44 22.96 6.08
N PHE A 227 -11.71 24.04 5.37
CA PHE A 227 -10.73 25.08 5.05
C PHE A 227 -10.96 26.32 5.93
N PRO A 228 -9.90 26.98 6.43
CA PRO A 228 -10.06 28.19 7.27
C PRO A 228 -10.69 29.37 6.54
N ASP A 229 -10.41 29.52 5.23
CA ASP A 229 -10.72 30.71 4.43
C ASP A 229 -11.52 30.37 3.15
N GLU A 230 -11.99 29.14 2.99
CA GLU A 230 -12.72 28.65 1.81
C GLU A 230 -13.98 27.88 2.25
N ASP A 231 -14.92 27.71 1.33
CA ASP A 231 -16.11 26.88 1.57
C ASP A 231 -15.70 25.43 1.83
N ASP A 232 -16.46 24.75 2.69
CA ASP A 232 -16.25 23.32 2.94
C ASP A 232 -16.41 22.51 1.65
N GLU A 233 -15.59 21.48 1.48
CA GLU A 233 -15.70 20.56 0.34
C GLU A 233 -16.18 19.19 0.81
N ILE A 234 -17.18 18.65 0.11
CA ILE A 234 -17.79 17.36 0.39
C ILE A 234 -17.34 16.35 -0.66
N THR A 235 -16.76 15.25 -0.19
CA THR A 235 -16.36 14.14 -1.06
C THR A 235 -17.12 12.87 -0.65
N VAL A 236 -17.82 12.28 -1.61
CA VAL A 236 -18.42 10.95 -1.49
C VAL A 236 -17.59 9.96 -2.28
N LEU A 237 -17.04 8.98 -1.59
CA LEU A 237 -16.08 8.02 -2.09
C LEU A 237 -16.65 6.61 -2.00
N LYS A 238 -16.42 5.81 -3.04
CA LYS A 238 -16.66 4.35 -3.05
C LYS A 238 -15.33 3.61 -3.22
N PRO A 239 -15.20 2.36 -2.73
CA PRO A 239 -13.99 1.58 -2.95
C PRO A 239 -13.74 1.42 -4.45
N LEU A 240 -12.50 1.63 -4.86
CA LEU A 240 -12.05 1.25 -6.20
C LEU A 240 -11.47 -0.17 -6.08
N GLU A 241 -12.28 -1.16 -6.44
CA GLU A 241 -11.80 -2.53 -6.63
C GLU A 241 -11.21 -2.66 -8.04
N ASN A 242 -10.14 -3.45 -8.20
CA ASN A 242 -9.53 -3.68 -9.51
C ASN A 242 -10.59 -4.17 -10.52
N LEU A 243 -10.68 -3.48 -11.66
CA LEU A 243 -11.42 -3.91 -12.85
C LEU A 243 -10.80 -5.18 -13.46
#